data_AF-G5BK25-F1
#
_entry.id   AF-G5BK25-F1
#
_cell.length_a   1.000
_cell.length_b   1.000
_cell.length_c   1.000
_cell.angle_alpha   90.00
_cell.angle_beta   90.00
_cell.angle_gamma   90.00
#
_symmetry.space_group_name_H-M   'P 1'
#
loop_
_entity.id
_entity.type
_entity.pdbx_description
1 polymer ?
#
loop_
_entity_poly.entity_id
_entity_poly.type
_entity_poly.pdbx_seq_one_letter_code
_entity_poly.pdbx_strand_id
1 'polypeptide(L)'
;MASNQGPGPPGEGCEEGPPPSEAEQQVARDTEEVFQSYVYYRHRQEQEAEGAVTPADPEMDTLSLEPSSTLGQVGRRLAIIGDDINRRYDAEFQNLLQQLQPTAENAYDLFTRIASRLFKTGITWGRVVALLGFGYRLALHVYQRGLSGFLGRVTRLVVDCMLRYCIAGWIAQRGGWVAALDLGNGPIRNVLLVLAVVLLGQYVVRRFFKSS
;
A
#
# COMPACT_ATOMS: atom_id res chain seq x y z
N MET A 1 -29.99 -3.95 6.07
CA MET A 1 -28.66 -4.57 6.21
C MET A 1 -28.06 -4.67 4.82
N ALA A 2 -27.24 -3.71 4.41
CA ALA A 2 -26.70 -3.65 3.05
C ALA A 2 -25.43 -4.49 2.96
N SER A 3 -25.46 -5.54 2.14
CA SER A 3 -24.32 -6.39 1.81
C SER A 3 -23.27 -5.60 1.04
N ASN A 4 -22.20 -5.19 1.74
CA ASN A 4 -20.99 -4.58 1.14
C ASN A 4 -20.04 -5.62 0.51
N GLN A 5 -20.56 -6.62 -0.20
CA GLN A 5 -19.73 -7.54 -0.99
C GLN A 5 -19.61 -6.98 -2.42
N GLY A 6 -18.38 -6.65 -2.81
CA GLY A 6 -18.06 -6.01 -4.09
C GLY A 6 -18.20 -6.93 -5.30
N PRO A 7 -18.13 -6.37 -6.52
CA PRO A 7 -18.21 -7.12 -7.76
C PRO A 7 -17.01 -8.07 -7.91
N GLY A 8 -17.20 -9.12 -8.72
CA GLY A 8 -16.24 -10.21 -8.96
C GLY A 8 -14.87 -9.78 -9.52
N PRO A 9 -13.94 -10.73 -9.68
CA PRO A 9 -12.55 -10.43 -10.01
C PRO A 9 -12.44 -9.64 -11.32
N PRO A 10 -11.51 -8.67 -11.43
CA PRO A 10 -11.24 -8.03 -12.71
C PRO A 10 -10.69 -9.08 -13.67
N GLY A 11 -11.20 -9.09 -14.90
CA GLY A 11 -10.54 -9.75 -16.03
C GLY A 11 -9.13 -9.18 -16.23
N GLU A 12 -8.28 -9.91 -16.92
CA GLU A 12 -6.87 -9.60 -17.20
C GLU A 12 -6.62 -8.11 -17.52
N GLY A 13 -6.12 -7.35 -16.55
CA GLY A 13 -5.50 -6.02 -16.71
C GLY A 13 -6.39 -4.87 -17.19
N CYS A 14 -6.19 -3.67 -16.63
CA CYS A 14 -6.70 -2.43 -17.26
C CYS A 14 -5.97 -2.08 -18.58
N GLU A 15 -4.96 -2.86 -18.98
CA GLU A 15 -4.08 -2.57 -20.13
C GLU A 15 -4.79 -2.70 -21.49
N GLU A 16 -5.93 -3.40 -21.59
CA GLU A 16 -6.75 -3.49 -22.82
C GLU A 16 -8.03 -2.62 -22.80
N GLY A 17 -8.22 -1.81 -21.76
CA GLY A 17 -9.40 -0.94 -21.61
C GLY A 17 -9.32 0.41 -22.33
N PRO A 18 -10.42 1.17 -22.38
CA PRO A 18 -10.39 2.57 -22.80
C PRO A 18 -9.41 3.38 -21.91
N PRO A 19 -8.87 4.50 -22.42
CA PRO A 19 -7.92 5.32 -21.65
C PRO A 19 -8.54 5.77 -20.31
N PRO A 20 -7.71 6.00 -19.27
CA PRO A 20 -8.20 6.34 -17.95
C PRO A 20 -9.07 7.60 -17.99
N SER A 21 -10.24 7.52 -17.34
CA SER A 21 -11.15 8.66 -17.21
C SER A 21 -10.52 9.83 -16.46
N GLU A 22 -11.07 11.03 -16.59
CA GLU A 22 -10.58 12.21 -15.85
C GLU A 22 -10.60 11.98 -14.33
N ALA A 23 -11.65 11.32 -13.82
CA ALA A 23 -11.76 10.97 -12.42
C ALA A 23 -10.66 9.97 -11.98
N GLU A 24 -10.32 9.00 -12.82
CA GLU A 24 -9.21 8.06 -12.57
C GLU A 24 -7.86 8.77 -12.54
N GLN A 25 -7.63 9.66 -13.51
CA GLN A 25 -6.40 10.46 -13.55
C GLN A 25 -6.29 11.38 -12.34
N GLN A 26 -7.42 11.96 -11.88
CA GLN A 26 -7.43 12.77 -10.67
C GLN A 26 -7.06 11.93 -9.44
N VAL A 27 -7.65 10.74 -9.28
CA VAL A 27 -7.29 9.83 -8.19
C VAL A 27 -5.82 9.43 -8.24
N ALA A 28 -5.27 9.19 -9.43
CA ALA A 28 -3.85 8.88 -9.60
C ALA A 28 -2.95 10.05 -9.18
N ARG A 29 -3.31 11.29 -9.55
CA ARG A 29 -2.61 12.51 -9.09
C ARG A 29 -2.70 12.68 -7.57
N ASP A 30 -3.89 12.55 -7.02
CA ASP A 30 -4.15 12.66 -5.57
C ASP A 30 -3.39 11.59 -4.76
N THR A 31 -3.12 10.43 -5.37
CA THR A 31 -2.40 9.32 -4.72
C THR A 31 -1.02 9.73 -4.25
N GLU A 32 -0.33 10.60 -4.99
CA GLU A 32 1.01 11.07 -4.62
C GLU A 32 0.97 11.77 -3.25
N GLU A 33 0.09 12.73 -3.07
CA GLU A 33 -0.06 13.47 -1.81
C GLU A 33 -0.56 12.56 -0.67
N VAL A 34 -1.54 11.70 -0.95
CA VAL A 34 -2.05 10.73 0.02
C VAL A 34 -0.95 9.80 0.50
N PHE A 35 -0.11 9.31 -0.41
CA PHE A 35 0.97 8.39 -0.08
C PHE A 35 2.11 9.08 0.68
N GLN A 36 2.50 10.29 0.29
CA GLN A 36 3.50 11.07 1.03
C GLN A 36 3.03 11.37 2.46
N SER A 37 1.77 11.79 2.62
CA SER A 37 1.18 11.98 3.95
C SER A 37 1.13 10.67 4.75
N TYR A 38 0.73 9.57 4.12
CA TYR A 38 0.75 8.24 4.73
C TYR A 38 2.15 7.88 5.27
N VAL A 39 3.19 8.04 4.45
CA VAL A 39 4.58 7.73 4.80
C VAL A 39 5.05 8.57 5.99
N TYR A 40 4.83 9.89 5.96
CA TYR A 40 5.20 10.81 7.05
C TYR A 40 4.59 10.39 8.39
N TYR A 41 3.25 10.25 8.43
CA TYR A 41 2.56 9.91 9.67
C TYR A 41 2.88 8.49 10.13
N ARG A 42 3.11 7.56 9.20
CA ARG A 42 3.50 6.19 9.51
C ARG A 42 4.88 6.14 10.15
N HIS A 43 5.86 6.80 9.55
CA HIS A 43 7.23 6.83 10.06
C HIS A 43 7.29 7.44 11.46
N ARG A 44 6.60 8.56 11.64
CA ARG A 44 6.48 9.23 12.94
C ARG A 44 5.84 8.34 14.01
N GLN A 45 4.79 7.60 13.68
CA GLN A 45 4.16 6.66 14.62
C GLN A 45 5.11 5.52 15.03
N GLU A 46 5.91 5.00 14.09
CA GLU A 46 6.90 3.97 14.38
C GLU A 46 8.02 4.52 15.27
N GLN A 47 8.55 5.72 14.98
CA GLN A 47 9.54 6.38 15.85
C GLN A 47 9.00 6.62 17.27
N GLU A 48 7.73 7.07 17.41
CA GLU A 48 7.10 7.30 18.71
C GLU A 48 6.87 5.98 19.49
N ALA A 49 6.59 4.87 18.80
CA ALA A 49 6.32 3.58 19.43
C ALA A 49 7.57 2.75 19.74
N GLU A 50 8.57 2.76 18.85
CA GLU A 50 9.75 1.89 18.90
C GLU A 50 11.04 2.65 19.24
N GLY A 51 10.97 3.98 19.33
CA GLY A 51 12.09 4.83 19.75
C GLY A 51 13.34 4.63 18.88
N ALA A 52 14.45 4.23 19.51
CA ALA A 52 15.76 4.11 18.89
C ALA A 52 15.93 2.97 17.86
N VAL A 53 14.90 2.13 17.64
CA VAL A 53 14.97 0.98 16.72
C VAL A 53 14.62 1.39 15.29
N THR A 54 13.72 2.35 15.10
CA THR A 54 13.39 2.88 13.76
C THR A 54 14.39 3.99 13.40
N PRO A 55 15.23 3.83 12.37
CA PRO A 55 16.19 4.86 12.00
C PRO A 55 15.47 6.10 11.47
N ALA A 56 15.96 7.29 11.85
CA ALA A 56 15.48 8.55 11.30
C ALA A 56 15.78 8.60 9.80
N ASP A 57 14.73 8.73 8.98
CA ASP A 57 14.82 8.92 7.54
C ASP A 57 14.41 10.38 7.22
N PRO A 58 15.38 11.27 6.90
CA PRO A 58 15.07 12.66 6.61
C PRO A 58 14.13 12.81 5.41
N GLU A 59 14.10 11.86 4.46
CA GLU A 59 13.15 11.92 3.34
C GLU A 59 11.71 11.70 3.77
N MET A 60 11.50 10.96 4.86
CA MET A 60 10.19 10.72 5.44
C MET A 60 9.82 11.79 6.47
N ASP A 61 10.81 12.33 7.19
CA ASP A 61 10.63 13.33 8.25
C ASP A 61 10.47 14.77 7.74
N THR A 62 11.07 15.11 6.60
CA THR A 62 11.05 16.48 6.05
C THR A 62 10.11 16.66 4.87
N LEU A 63 9.10 15.79 4.73
CA LEU A 63 8.09 15.95 3.68
C LEU A 63 7.33 17.26 3.89
N SER A 64 7.37 18.15 2.88
CA SER A 64 6.53 19.34 2.82
C SER A 64 5.09 18.93 2.56
N LEU A 65 4.39 18.58 3.63
CA LEU A 65 2.96 18.30 3.60
C LEU A 65 2.19 19.58 3.90
N GLU A 66 1.02 19.73 3.29
CA GLU A 66 0.00 20.66 3.74
C GLU A 66 -0.90 19.92 4.75
N PRO A 67 -0.64 20.02 6.07
CA PRO A 67 -1.33 19.20 7.07
C PRO A 67 -2.84 19.47 7.14
N SER A 68 -3.31 20.61 6.65
CA SER A 68 -4.72 20.97 6.54
C SER A 68 -5.40 20.50 5.26
N SER A 69 -4.66 19.98 4.28
CA SER A 69 -5.26 19.48 3.05
C SER A 69 -6.12 18.25 3.34
N THR A 70 -7.20 18.08 2.58
CA THR A 70 -8.08 16.92 2.71
C THR A 70 -7.33 15.62 2.41
N LEU A 71 -6.44 15.63 1.41
CA LEU A 71 -5.63 14.47 1.02
C LEU A 71 -4.57 14.14 2.09
N GLY A 72 -4.00 15.17 2.73
CA GLY A 72 -3.14 15.02 3.89
C GLY A 72 -3.86 14.33 5.05
N GLN A 73 -5.11 14.73 5.33
CA GLN A 73 -5.94 14.06 6.35
C GLN A 73 -6.27 12.61 5.97
N VAL A 74 -6.52 12.32 4.68
CA VAL A 74 -6.70 10.95 4.18
C VAL A 74 -5.46 10.10 4.43
N GLY A 75 -4.28 10.58 4.04
CA GLY A 75 -3.01 9.86 4.26
C GLY A 75 -2.78 9.54 5.74
N ARG A 76 -3.00 10.53 6.62
CA ARG A 76 -2.95 10.36 8.08
C ARG A 76 -3.93 9.28 8.57
N ARG A 77 -5.18 9.33 8.12
CA ARG A 77 -6.21 8.36 8.51
C ARG A 77 -5.82 6.95 8.09
N LEU A 78 -5.29 6.78 6.87
CA LEU A 78 -4.82 5.50 6.37
C LEU A 78 -3.59 5.00 7.12
N ALA A 79 -2.70 5.89 7.58
CA ALA A 79 -1.56 5.51 8.43
C ALA A 79 -2.04 4.94 9.77
N ILE A 80 -3.03 5.58 10.40
CA ILE A 80 -3.65 5.09 11.64
C ILE A 80 -4.32 3.73 11.43
N ILE A 81 -5.09 3.56 10.35
CA ILE A 81 -5.74 2.28 10.02
C ILE A 81 -4.71 1.19 9.70
N GLY A 82 -3.64 1.57 9.02
CA GLY A 82 -2.55 0.69 8.62
C GLY A 82 -1.64 0.26 9.77
N ASP A 83 -1.62 0.98 10.90
CA ASP A 83 -0.76 0.69 12.05
C ASP A 83 -1.02 -0.71 12.63
N ASP A 84 -2.27 -1.05 12.87
CA ASP A 84 -2.66 -2.38 13.37
C ASP A 84 -2.26 -3.52 12.42
N ILE A 85 -2.34 -3.28 11.10
CA ILE A 85 -1.95 -4.26 10.08
C ILE A 85 -0.43 -4.38 10.04
N ASN A 86 0.27 -3.26 10.03
CA ASN A 86 1.72 -3.23 9.94
C ASN A 86 2.38 -3.84 11.19
N ARG A 87 1.89 -3.56 12.41
CA ARG A 87 2.42 -4.17 13.63
C ARG A 87 2.24 -5.68 13.66
N ARG A 88 1.06 -6.17 13.26
CA ARG A 88 0.75 -7.61 13.29
C ARG A 88 1.53 -8.41 12.26
N TYR A 89 1.85 -7.81 11.12
CA TYR A 89 2.55 -8.46 10.02
C TYR A 89 3.98 -7.98 9.83
N ASP A 90 4.55 -7.30 10.82
CA ASP A 90 5.89 -6.71 10.72
C ASP A 90 6.92 -7.78 10.36
N ALA A 91 6.89 -8.91 11.09
CA ALA A 91 7.78 -10.05 10.85
C ALA A 91 7.61 -10.63 9.43
N GLU A 92 6.39 -10.75 8.92
CA GLU A 92 6.12 -11.26 7.58
C GLU A 92 6.61 -10.31 6.50
N PHE A 93 6.39 -9.00 6.67
CA PHE A 93 6.92 -8.00 5.76
C PHE A 93 8.46 -8.00 5.78
N GLN A 94 9.08 -8.05 6.95
CA GLN A 94 10.53 -8.15 7.08
C GLN A 94 11.06 -9.41 6.41
N ASN A 95 10.42 -10.58 6.63
CA ASN A 95 10.79 -11.84 5.98
C ASN A 95 10.64 -11.76 4.45
N LEU A 96 9.57 -11.15 3.94
CA LEU A 96 9.38 -10.93 2.52
C LEU A 96 10.49 -10.04 1.96
N LEU A 97 10.77 -8.90 2.58
CA LEU A 97 11.84 -7.98 2.14
C LEU A 97 13.22 -8.65 2.21
N GLN A 98 13.51 -9.44 3.24
CA GLN A 98 14.76 -10.19 3.35
C GLN A 98 14.92 -11.24 2.24
N GLN A 99 13.85 -11.98 1.92
CA GLN A 99 13.89 -12.97 0.83
C GLN A 99 14.01 -12.33 -0.55
N LEU A 100 13.41 -11.16 -0.73
CA LEU A 100 13.32 -10.50 -2.02
C LEU A 100 14.52 -9.59 -2.29
N GLN A 101 15.25 -9.19 -1.24
CA GLN A 101 16.40 -8.28 -1.28
C GLN A 101 16.17 -7.10 -2.23
N PRO A 102 15.21 -6.21 -1.91
CA PRO A 102 14.91 -5.12 -2.79
C PRO A 102 16.13 -4.20 -2.96
N THR A 103 16.44 -3.92 -4.22
CA THR A 103 17.41 -2.95 -4.67
C THR A 103 16.71 -1.92 -5.54
N ALA A 104 17.37 -0.79 -5.79
CA ALA A 104 16.82 0.23 -6.68
C ALA A 104 16.50 -0.31 -8.10
N GLU A 105 17.18 -1.38 -8.52
CA GLU A 105 17.05 -2.02 -9.84
C GLU A 105 15.87 -3.00 -9.90
N ASN A 106 15.63 -3.79 -8.84
CA ASN A 106 14.57 -4.81 -8.85
C ASN A 106 13.25 -4.35 -8.21
N ALA A 107 13.23 -3.16 -7.59
CA ALA A 107 12.07 -2.68 -6.83
C ALA A 107 10.81 -2.52 -7.69
N TYR A 108 10.95 -2.09 -8.95
CA TYR A 108 9.82 -1.97 -9.88
C TYR A 108 9.16 -3.33 -10.11
N ASP A 109 9.95 -4.34 -10.49
CA ASP A 109 9.46 -5.69 -10.75
C ASP A 109 8.86 -6.31 -9.51
N LEU A 110 9.50 -6.09 -8.36
CA LEU A 110 9.04 -6.60 -7.09
C LEU A 110 7.68 -6.00 -6.71
N PHE A 111 7.58 -4.68 -6.79
CA PHE A 111 6.37 -3.94 -6.43
C PHE A 111 5.20 -4.34 -7.32
N THR A 112 5.43 -4.41 -8.64
CA THR A 112 4.43 -4.82 -9.62
C THR A 112 3.97 -6.27 -9.40
N ARG A 113 4.89 -7.20 -9.12
CA ARG A 113 4.54 -8.61 -8.83
C ARG A 113 3.69 -8.75 -7.57
N ILE A 114 3.99 -7.99 -6.53
CA ILE A 114 3.23 -8.01 -5.28
C ILE A 114 1.85 -7.38 -5.49
N ALA A 115 1.78 -6.22 -6.16
CA ALA A 115 0.52 -5.57 -6.51
C ALA A 115 -0.39 -6.51 -7.32
N SER A 116 0.14 -7.14 -8.38
CA SER A 116 -0.60 -8.13 -9.18
C SER A 116 -1.23 -9.23 -8.32
N ARG A 117 -0.47 -9.80 -7.37
CA ARG A 117 -0.99 -10.86 -6.47
C ARG A 117 -2.01 -10.33 -5.48
N LEU A 118 -1.78 -9.13 -4.95
CA LEU A 118 -2.64 -8.50 -3.97
C LEU A 118 -4.03 -8.22 -4.55
N PHE A 119 -4.10 -7.78 -5.81
CA PHE A 119 -5.35 -7.40 -6.47
C PHE A 119 -5.97 -8.49 -7.35
N LYS A 120 -5.32 -9.65 -7.52
CA LYS A 120 -5.81 -10.77 -8.34
C LYS A 120 -7.26 -11.19 -8.04
N THR A 121 -7.68 -11.12 -6.79
CA THR A 121 -9.03 -11.54 -6.35
C THR A 121 -9.97 -10.35 -6.09
N GLY A 122 -9.64 -9.16 -6.59
CA GLY A 122 -10.45 -7.95 -6.45
C GLY A 122 -9.81 -6.82 -5.66
N ILE A 123 -10.48 -5.67 -5.65
CA ILE A 123 -10.01 -4.43 -5.02
C ILE A 123 -10.84 -4.16 -3.77
N THR A 124 -10.16 -3.88 -2.65
CA THR A 124 -10.78 -3.48 -1.38
C THR A 124 -9.91 -2.44 -0.71
N TRP A 125 -10.50 -1.57 0.12
CA TRP A 125 -9.75 -0.55 0.87
C TRP A 125 -8.60 -1.15 1.68
N GLY A 126 -8.77 -2.33 2.27
CA GLY A 126 -7.67 -3.00 2.98
C GLY A 126 -6.50 -3.40 2.09
N ARG A 127 -6.77 -3.84 0.86
CA ARG A 127 -5.71 -4.14 -0.12
C ARG A 127 -5.03 -2.87 -0.59
N VAL A 128 -5.78 -1.78 -0.76
CA VAL A 128 -5.22 -0.46 -1.06
C VAL A 128 -4.28 -0.02 0.07
N VAL A 129 -4.72 -0.08 1.33
CA VAL A 129 -3.88 0.25 2.49
C VAL A 129 -2.65 -0.65 2.59
N ALA A 130 -2.79 -1.96 2.31
CA ALA A 130 -1.66 -2.88 2.30
C ALA A 130 -0.64 -2.56 1.19
N LEU A 131 -1.08 -2.10 0.02
CA LEU A 131 -0.18 -1.63 -1.04
C LEU A 131 0.62 -0.40 -0.58
N LEU A 132 -0.04 0.59 0.05
CA LEU A 132 0.62 1.77 0.60
C LEU A 132 1.63 1.37 1.69
N GLY A 133 1.23 0.49 2.62
CA GLY A 133 2.12 -0.02 3.66
C GLY A 133 3.34 -0.75 3.10
N PHE A 134 3.15 -1.55 2.04
CA PHE A 134 4.27 -2.20 1.36
C PHE A 134 5.21 -1.17 0.70
N GLY A 135 4.67 -0.13 0.06
CA GLY A 135 5.45 0.99 -0.48
C GLY A 135 6.30 1.67 0.59
N TYR A 136 5.69 2.02 1.73
CA TYR A 136 6.41 2.59 2.88
C TYR A 136 7.57 1.71 3.33
N ARG A 137 7.33 0.42 3.57
CA ARG A 137 8.37 -0.52 4.02
C ARG A 137 9.47 -0.72 2.99
N LEU A 138 9.13 -0.70 1.70
CA LEU A 138 10.09 -0.76 0.61
C LEU A 138 10.99 0.49 0.60
N ALA A 139 10.41 1.68 0.75
CA ALA A 139 11.17 2.93 0.86
C ALA A 139 12.13 2.90 2.06
N LEU A 140 11.61 2.54 3.24
CA LEU A 140 12.39 2.47 4.48
C LEU A 140 13.52 1.43 4.38
N HIS A 141 13.26 0.26 3.82
CA HIS A 141 14.28 -0.79 3.67
C HIS A 141 15.42 -0.38 2.74
N VAL A 142 15.10 0.33 1.66
CA VAL A 142 16.10 0.81 0.70
C VAL A 142 16.93 1.94 1.33
N TYR A 143 16.28 2.86 2.08
CA TYR A 143 16.98 3.89 2.85
C TYR A 143 17.94 3.30 3.88
N GLN A 144 17.50 2.29 4.66
CA GLN A 144 18.34 1.58 5.64
C GLN A 144 19.60 0.94 5.05
N ARG A 145 19.62 0.69 3.73
CA ARG A 145 20.79 0.18 3.00
C ARG A 145 21.66 1.29 2.38
N GLY A 146 21.41 2.55 2.73
CA GLY A 146 22.21 3.71 2.32
C GLY A 146 21.83 4.32 0.98
N LEU A 147 20.66 3.99 0.43
CA LEU A 147 20.16 4.54 -0.82
C LEU A 147 19.13 5.65 -0.57
N SER A 148 19.59 6.91 -0.61
CA SER A 148 18.73 8.09 -0.59
C SER A 148 18.13 8.39 -1.97
N GLY A 149 17.05 9.16 -2.00
CA GLY A 149 16.31 9.65 -3.15
C GLY A 149 15.26 8.65 -3.64
N PHE A 150 15.01 7.59 -2.87
CA PHE A 150 14.23 6.45 -3.32
C PHE A 150 12.74 6.62 -3.08
N LEU A 151 12.33 7.44 -2.10
CA LEU A 151 10.93 7.68 -1.78
C LEU A 151 10.14 8.19 -3.00
N GLY A 152 10.68 9.16 -3.74
CA GLY A 152 10.05 9.66 -4.97
C GLY A 152 9.87 8.60 -6.05
N ARG A 153 10.78 7.61 -6.12
CA ARG A 153 10.62 6.47 -7.04
C ARG A 153 9.49 5.56 -6.57
N VAL A 154 9.41 5.25 -5.29
CA VAL A 154 8.33 4.43 -4.71
C VAL A 154 6.97 5.11 -4.90
N THR A 155 6.88 6.42 -4.70
CA THR A 155 5.66 7.19 -4.96
C THR A 155 5.17 6.98 -6.39
N ARG A 156 6.05 7.08 -7.38
CA ARG A 156 5.70 6.80 -8.78
C ARG A 156 5.26 5.36 -8.99
N LEU A 157 5.94 4.38 -8.38
CA LEU A 157 5.52 2.97 -8.45
C LEU A 157 4.10 2.75 -7.91
N VAL A 158 3.74 3.42 -6.80
CA VAL A 158 2.40 3.37 -6.21
C VAL A 158 1.39 3.95 -7.20
N VAL A 159 1.65 5.14 -7.75
CA VAL A 159 0.77 5.81 -8.73
C VAL A 159 0.59 4.96 -9.99
N ASP A 160 1.67 4.42 -10.56
CA ASP A 160 1.63 3.56 -11.73
C ASP A 160 0.78 2.31 -11.47
N CYS A 161 0.91 1.69 -10.30
CA CYS A 161 0.09 0.56 -9.90
C CYS A 161 -1.40 0.93 -9.73
N MET A 162 -1.71 2.14 -9.25
CA MET A 162 -3.10 2.59 -9.13
C MET A 162 -3.81 2.57 -10.49
N LEU A 163 -3.12 3.02 -11.53
CA LEU A 163 -3.64 3.01 -12.90
C LEU A 163 -3.65 1.61 -13.49
N ARG A 164 -2.53 0.90 -13.40
CA ARG A 164 -2.34 -0.42 -14.03
C ARG A 164 -3.35 -1.47 -13.57
N TYR A 165 -3.71 -1.45 -12.28
CA TYR A 165 -4.61 -2.44 -11.68
C TYR A 165 -6.03 -1.92 -11.45
N CYS A 166 -6.45 -0.87 -12.18
CA CYS A 166 -7.78 -0.27 -12.09
C CYS A 166 -8.16 0.23 -10.68
N ILE A 167 -7.18 0.45 -9.81
CA ILE A 167 -7.41 0.87 -8.42
C ILE A 167 -7.92 2.30 -8.41
N ALA A 168 -7.34 3.17 -9.25
CA ALA A 168 -7.79 4.54 -9.42
C ALA A 168 -9.28 4.60 -9.82
N GLY A 169 -9.71 3.73 -10.73
CA GLY A 169 -11.12 3.65 -11.17
C GLY A 169 -12.05 3.20 -10.08
N TRP A 170 -11.63 2.17 -9.34
CA TRP A 170 -12.39 1.67 -8.20
C TRP A 170 -12.54 2.72 -7.08
N ILE A 171 -11.49 3.51 -6.82
CA ILE A 171 -11.52 4.61 -5.85
C ILE A 171 -12.40 5.76 -6.37
N ALA A 172 -12.27 6.14 -7.66
CA ALA A 172 -13.08 7.19 -8.28
C ALA A 172 -14.58 6.89 -8.19
N GLN A 173 -14.99 5.64 -8.47
CA GLN A 173 -16.38 5.17 -8.35
C GLN A 173 -16.95 5.27 -6.92
N ARG A 174 -16.09 5.42 -5.91
CA ARG A 174 -16.46 5.54 -4.50
C ARG A 174 -16.39 6.97 -3.98
N GLY A 175 -16.22 7.96 -4.86
CA GLY A 175 -16.10 9.36 -4.48
C GLY A 175 -14.66 9.82 -4.23
N GLY A 176 -13.67 9.08 -4.74
CA GLY A 176 -12.26 9.45 -4.63
C GLY A 176 -11.65 9.11 -3.27
N TRP A 177 -10.46 9.66 -3.01
CA TRP A 177 -9.70 9.40 -1.78
C TRP A 177 -10.40 9.90 -0.50
N VAL A 178 -11.26 10.92 -0.60
CA VAL A 178 -12.00 11.47 0.55
C VAL A 178 -12.88 10.41 1.21
N ALA A 179 -13.39 9.43 0.45
CA ALA A 179 -14.18 8.32 0.98
C ALA A 179 -13.40 7.42 1.96
N ALA A 180 -12.07 7.51 1.96
CA ALA A 180 -11.22 6.80 2.93
C ALA A 180 -11.35 7.37 4.36
N LEU A 181 -11.81 8.63 4.52
CA LEU A 181 -12.04 9.23 5.84
C LEU A 181 -13.17 8.54 6.60
N ASP A 182 -14.19 8.08 5.88
CA ASP A 182 -15.37 7.40 6.42
C ASP A 182 -15.11 5.91 6.73
N LEU A 183 -13.89 5.41 6.48
CA LEU A 183 -13.51 4.07 6.88
C LEU A 183 -13.54 3.97 8.41
N GLY A 184 -14.56 3.30 8.94
CA GLY A 184 -14.60 2.89 10.34
C GLY A 184 -13.43 1.97 10.69
N ASN A 185 -13.22 1.67 11.97
CA ASN A 185 -12.16 0.72 12.38
C ASN A 185 -12.56 -0.76 12.14
N GLY A 186 -13.83 -1.03 11.76
CA GLY A 186 -14.37 -2.37 11.52
C GLY A 186 -13.84 -3.15 10.29
N PRO A 187 -13.54 -2.53 9.13
CA PRO A 187 -12.98 -3.20 7.94
C PRO A 187 -11.59 -3.82 8.19
N ILE A 188 -10.86 -3.37 9.22
CA ILE A 188 -9.56 -3.93 9.63
C ILE A 188 -9.70 -5.43 9.93
N ARG A 189 -10.78 -5.87 10.59
CA ARG A 189 -10.98 -7.29 10.95
C ARG A 189 -11.12 -8.23 9.75
N ASN A 190 -11.79 -7.78 8.69
CA ASN A 190 -12.02 -8.61 7.50
C ASN A 190 -10.76 -8.64 6.60
N VAL A 191 -9.98 -7.55 6.61
CA VAL A 191 -8.72 -7.43 5.87
C VAL A 191 -7.62 -8.26 6.53
N LEU A 192 -7.58 -8.28 7.86
CA LEU A 192 -6.71 -9.18 8.63
C LEU A 192 -6.97 -10.65 8.31
N LEU A 193 -8.24 -11.05 8.16
CA LEU A 193 -8.62 -12.40 7.78
C LEU A 193 -8.17 -12.75 6.35
N VAL A 194 -8.37 -11.84 5.40
CA VAL A 194 -7.99 -12.07 3.99
C VAL A 194 -6.47 -12.11 3.82
N LEU A 195 -5.72 -11.20 4.46
CA LEU A 195 -4.25 -11.23 4.44
C LEU A 195 -3.69 -12.46 5.14
N ALA A 196 -4.24 -12.86 6.29
CA ALA A 196 -3.87 -14.10 6.95
C ALA A 196 -4.09 -15.30 6.02
N VAL A 197 -5.24 -15.39 5.35
CA VAL A 197 -5.53 -16.49 4.41
C VAL A 197 -4.57 -16.49 3.21
N VAL A 198 -4.24 -15.32 2.65
CA VAL A 198 -3.30 -15.22 1.52
C VAL A 198 -1.88 -15.62 1.94
N LEU A 199 -1.43 -15.16 3.10
CA LEU A 199 -0.10 -15.47 3.63
C LEU A 199 0.00 -16.93 4.07
N LEU A 200 -1.03 -17.49 4.73
CA LEU A 200 -1.12 -18.92 5.06
C LEU A 200 -1.11 -19.77 3.79
N GLY A 201 -1.87 -19.36 2.77
CA GLY A 201 -1.89 -20.03 1.47
C GLY A 201 -0.51 -20.03 0.80
N GLN A 202 0.20 -18.91 0.82
CA GLN A 202 1.56 -18.82 0.28
C GLN A 202 2.56 -19.67 1.08
N TYR A 203 2.43 -19.70 2.42
CA TYR A 203 3.25 -20.54 3.30
C TYR A 203 3.02 -22.03 3.02
N VAL A 204 1.77 -22.48 2.97
CA VAL A 204 1.41 -23.88 2.72
C VAL A 204 1.86 -24.31 1.32
N VAL A 205 1.63 -23.49 0.29
CA VAL A 205 2.08 -23.79 -1.08
C VAL A 205 3.60 -23.92 -1.14
N ARG A 206 4.34 -22.98 -0.53
CA ARG A 206 5.81 -23.06 -0.49
C ARG A 206 6.32 -24.27 0.29
N ARG A 207 5.66 -24.62 1.40
CA ARG A 207 6.10 -25.69 2.29
C ARG A 207 5.77 -27.09 1.76
N PHE A 208 4.63 -27.26 1.10
CA PHE A 208 4.14 -28.59 0.70
C PHE A 208 4.27 -28.88 -0.79
N PHE A 209 4.19 -27.88 -1.66
CA PHE A 209 4.21 -28.10 -3.13
C PHE A 209 5.55 -27.78 -3.80
N LYS A 210 6.52 -27.21 -3.08
CA LYS A 210 7.87 -26.97 -3.59
C LYS A 210 8.89 -28.02 -3.11
N SER A 211 8.42 -29.11 -2.51
CA SER A 211 9.22 -30.23 -1.99
C SER A 211 9.00 -31.54 -2.75
N SER A 212 8.49 -31.48 -3.99
CA SER A 212 8.46 -32.63 -4.92
C SER A 212 9.00 -32.23 -6.28
#